data_AF-A0A349Z8L2-F1
#
_entry.id   AF-A0A349Z8L2-F1
#
_cell.length_a   1.000
_cell.length_b   1.000
_cell.length_c   1.000
_cell.angle_alpha   90.00
_cell.angle_beta   90.00
_cell.angle_gamma   90.00
#
_symmetry.space_group_name_H-M   'P 1'
#
loop_
_entity.id
_entity.type
_entity.pdbx_description
1 polymer ?
#
loop_
_entity_poly.entity_id
_entity_poly.type
_entity_poly.pdbx_seq_one_letter_code
_entity_poly.pdbx_strand_id
1 'polypeptide(L)'
;MSTDTQFAIGQRWLSNTETELGLGAIIRVDFRSIEVLYPATEESRIYTKADAPLTRLTFTEGEMVKSQEGWSLCVESITEQQGVLIYHGVREDTKQATTLAEPNLNHHIRLNQPEKRLFNYQFDHPKWFDLRHGSLTHEHAHAKSDTIGLVGARIELIPHQLHIASEVGRRYAPRVLLADEVGLGKTIEAALIIHQQILTGRASRVLIVVPDTLLHQWLVEMLRRVNLAFAIYDESRCVALEDESDNPFDNDQLILCG
;
A
#
# COMPACT_ATOMS: atom_id res chain seq x y z
N MET A 1 -3.05 41.00 -0.07
CA MET A 1 -2.87 41.24 -1.52
C MET A 1 -3.58 40.11 -2.23
N SER A 2 -4.78 40.37 -2.73
CA SER A 2 -5.62 39.42 -3.44
C SER A 2 -4.98 39.09 -4.78
N THR A 3 -4.30 37.94 -4.86
CA THR A 3 -4.00 37.30 -6.14
C THR A 3 -5.34 37.02 -6.80
N ASP A 4 -5.65 37.76 -7.86
CA ASP A 4 -6.82 37.51 -8.70
C ASP A 4 -6.65 36.12 -9.34
N THR A 5 -7.26 35.11 -8.72
CA THR A 5 -7.13 33.73 -9.14
C THR A 5 -7.91 33.56 -10.44
N GLN A 6 -7.22 33.68 -11.57
CA GLN A 6 -7.85 33.60 -12.89
C GLN A 6 -8.14 32.13 -13.23
N PHE A 7 -9.39 31.72 -12.97
CA PHE A 7 -9.89 30.41 -13.33
C PHE A 7 -10.04 30.26 -14.85
N ALA A 8 -9.53 29.16 -15.39
CA ALA A 8 -9.65 28.79 -16.80
C ALA A 8 -10.18 27.35 -16.95
N ILE A 9 -10.89 27.10 -18.05
CA ILE A 9 -11.41 25.76 -18.38
C ILE A 9 -10.23 24.80 -18.57
N GLY A 10 -10.32 23.61 -17.99
CA GLY A 10 -9.28 22.59 -18.04
C GLY A 10 -8.27 22.63 -16.87
N GLN A 11 -8.27 23.69 -16.05
CA GLN A 11 -7.43 23.72 -14.85
C GLN A 11 -7.87 22.65 -13.83
N ARG A 12 -6.92 22.15 -13.04
CA ARG A 12 -7.15 21.10 -12.06
C ARG A 12 -7.07 21.61 -10.63
N TRP A 13 -8.13 21.39 -9.87
CA TRP A 13 -8.35 21.98 -8.55
C TRP A 13 -8.81 20.93 -7.55
N LEU A 14 -8.39 21.09 -6.30
CA LEU A 14 -8.79 20.26 -5.17
C LEU A 14 -9.75 21.04 -4.28
N SER A 15 -10.81 20.38 -3.82
CA SER A 15 -11.65 20.91 -2.75
C SER A 15 -10.89 20.88 -1.43
N ASN A 16 -10.83 22.02 -0.73
CA ASN A 16 -10.24 22.09 0.61
C ASN A 16 -11.16 21.48 1.67
N THR A 17 -12.47 21.42 1.41
CA THR A 17 -13.49 20.95 2.36
C THR A 17 -13.92 19.52 2.14
N GLU A 18 -13.87 19.03 0.89
CA GLU A 18 -14.36 17.71 0.47
C GLU A 18 -13.21 16.93 -0.21
N THR A 19 -12.22 16.51 0.57
CA THR A 19 -11.01 15.85 0.05
C THR A 19 -11.28 14.50 -0.62
N GLU A 20 -12.39 13.85 -0.27
CA GLU A 20 -12.87 12.59 -0.81
C GLU A 20 -13.28 12.67 -2.29
N LEU A 21 -13.58 13.87 -2.80
CA LEU A 21 -13.92 14.09 -4.21
C LEU A 21 -12.70 13.96 -5.15
N GLY A 22 -11.49 14.02 -4.60
CA GLY A 22 -10.25 13.96 -5.38
C GLY A 22 -10.00 15.19 -6.24
N LEU A 23 -9.28 15.02 -7.35
CA LEU A 23 -8.87 16.13 -8.21
C LEU A 23 -9.97 16.49 -9.24
N GLY A 24 -10.54 17.68 -9.10
CA GLY A 24 -11.54 18.24 -10.01
C GLY A 24 -10.94 18.95 -11.23
N ALA A 25 -11.71 19.06 -12.31
CA ALA A 25 -11.42 19.85 -13.50
C ALA A 25 -12.47 20.96 -13.66
N ILE A 26 -12.03 22.17 -13.98
CA ILE A 26 -12.95 23.25 -14.34
C ILE A 26 -13.54 22.98 -15.71
N ILE A 27 -14.86 22.80 -15.77
CA ILE A 27 -15.59 22.55 -17.02
C ILE A 27 -16.33 23.79 -17.53
N ARG A 28 -16.68 24.71 -16.63
CA ARG A 28 -17.35 25.97 -16.98
C ARG A 28 -16.86 27.12 -16.10
N VAL A 29 -16.71 28.29 -16.71
CA VAL A 29 -16.30 29.54 -16.04
C VAL A 29 -17.30 30.63 -16.42
N ASP A 30 -18.09 31.08 -15.46
CA ASP A 30 -19.05 32.18 -15.63
C ASP A 30 -18.51 33.48 -15.01
N PHE A 31 -19.30 34.56 -15.03
CA PHE A 31 -18.87 35.84 -14.48
C PHE A 31 -18.58 35.79 -12.97
N ARG A 32 -19.42 35.09 -12.19
CA ARG A 32 -19.31 34.99 -10.72
C ARG A 32 -19.01 33.60 -10.18
N SER A 33 -19.21 32.56 -10.98
CA SER A 33 -19.11 31.17 -10.57
C SER A 33 -18.19 30.37 -11.48
N ILE A 34 -17.76 29.23 -10.96
CA ILE A 34 -17.05 28.17 -11.69
C ILE A 34 -17.74 26.84 -11.40
N GLU A 35 -17.73 25.95 -12.37
CA GLU A 35 -18.20 24.58 -12.22
C GLU A 35 -17.01 23.63 -12.32
N VAL A 36 -16.85 22.81 -11.29
CA VAL A 36 -15.77 21.84 -11.14
C VAL A 36 -16.38 20.45 -11.20
N LEU A 37 -15.96 19.66 -12.18
CA LEU A 37 -16.27 18.24 -12.30
C LEU A 37 -15.21 17.43 -11.57
N TYR A 38 -15.61 16.52 -10.69
CA TYR A 38 -14.74 15.57 -9.98
C TYR A 38 -14.86 14.19 -10.63
N PRO A 39 -13.93 13.81 -11.54
CA PRO A 39 -14.10 12.59 -12.32
C PRO A 39 -13.99 11.30 -11.50
N ALA A 40 -13.41 11.37 -10.29
CA ALA A 40 -13.30 10.21 -9.40
C ALA A 40 -14.66 9.79 -8.80
N THR A 41 -15.58 10.74 -8.63
CA THR A 41 -16.93 10.51 -8.07
C THR A 41 -18.05 10.78 -9.08
N GLU A 42 -17.71 11.28 -10.27
CA GLU A 42 -18.66 11.75 -11.31
C GLU A 42 -19.59 12.89 -10.83
N GLU A 43 -19.20 13.59 -9.75
CA GLU A 43 -19.97 14.70 -9.20
C GLU A 43 -19.47 16.05 -9.72
N SER A 44 -20.38 17.01 -9.83
CA SER A 44 -20.04 18.41 -10.11
C SER A 44 -20.40 19.32 -8.94
N ARG A 45 -19.58 20.34 -8.72
CA ARG A 45 -19.82 21.39 -7.71
C ARG A 45 -19.68 22.76 -8.35
N ILE A 46 -20.53 23.70 -7.93
CA ILE A 46 -20.47 25.09 -8.37
C ILE A 46 -19.96 25.91 -7.19
N TYR A 47 -18.88 26.66 -7.43
CA TYR A 47 -18.27 27.56 -6.44
C TYR A 47 -18.34 29.00 -6.92
N THR A 48 -18.44 29.95 -5.99
CA THR A 48 -18.31 31.38 -6.29
C THR A 48 -16.83 31.75 -6.37
N LYS A 49 -16.40 32.45 -7.42
CA LYS A 49 -14.97 32.73 -7.68
C LYS A 49 -14.26 33.45 -6.53
N ALA A 50 -14.96 34.34 -5.83
CA ALA A 50 -14.38 35.16 -4.77
C ALA A 50 -13.93 34.34 -3.53
N ASP A 51 -14.70 33.30 -3.20
CA ASP A 51 -14.53 32.52 -1.95
C ASP A 51 -14.46 31.02 -2.21
N ALA A 52 -14.08 30.61 -3.43
CA ALA A 52 -13.98 29.20 -3.77
C ALA A 52 -12.91 28.54 -2.88
N PRO A 53 -13.27 27.55 -2.02
CA PRO A 53 -12.33 26.88 -1.13
C PRO A 53 -11.54 25.83 -1.92
N LEU A 54 -10.89 26.26 -3.00
CA LEU A 54 -10.20 25.42 -3.95
C LEU A 54 -8.71 25.72 -3.94
N THR A 55 -7.91 24.67 -4.08
CA THR A 55 -6.46 24.76 -4.24
C THR A 55 -6.07 24.26 -5.63
N ARG A 56 -5.37 25.08 -6.42
CA ARG A 56 -4.88 24.64 -7.73
C ARG A 56 -3.77 23.63 -7.53
N LEU A 57 -3.88 22.48 -8.17
CA LEU A 57 -2.78 21.54 -8.16
C LEU A 57 -1.76 21.93 -9.21
N THR A 58 -0.56 22.26 -8.76
CA THR A 58 0.58 22.56 -9.62
C THR A 58 1.76 21.67 -9.25
N PHE A 59 2.53 21.31 -10.27
CA PHE A 59 3.77 20.56 -10.11
C PHE A 59 4.97 21.43 -10.46
N THR A 60 6.14 21.02 -9.99
CA THR A 60 7.43 21.71 -10.21
C THR A 60 8.40 20.80 -10.98
N GLU A 61 9.43 21.41 -11.57
CA GLU A 61 10.49 20.67 -12.26
C GLU A 61 11.14 19.65 -11.32
N GLY A 62 11.31 18.41 -11.80
CA GLY A 62 11.79 17.26 -11.04
C GLY A 62 10.71 16.42 -10.35
N GLU A 63 9.44 16.87 -10.30
CA GLU A 63 8.35 16.05 -9.77
C GLU A 63 7.86 15.01 -10.80
N MET A 64 7.42 13.86 -10.29
CA MET A 64 6.78 12.81 -11.09
C MET A 64 5.26 13.03 -11.12
N VAL A 65 4.70 13.15 -12.32
CA VAL A 65 3.26 13.33 -12.53
C VAL A 65 2.67 12.15 -13.29
N LYS A 66 1.43 11.77 -12.94
CA LYS A 66 0.74 10.62 -13.54
C LYS A 66 -0.38 11.07 -14.47
N SER A 67 -0.44 10.49 -15.66
CA SER A 67 -1.52 10.68 -16.63
C SER A 67 -2.80 9.94 -16.23
N GLN A 68 -3.94 10.34 -16.75
CA GLN A 68 -5.20 9.56 -16.67
C GLN A 68 -5.02 8.15 -17.23
N GLU A 69 -4.20 7.98 -18.27
CA GLU A 69 -3.89 6.71 -18.92
C GLU A 69 -2.95 5.81 -18.09
N GLY A 70 -2.51 6.26 -16.92
CA GLY A 70 -1.76 5.45 -15.97
C GLY A 70 -0.24 5.49 -16.08
N TRP A 71 0.32 6.12 -17.12
CA TRP A 71 1.77 6.33 -17.25
C TRP A 71 2.26 7.58 -16.50
N SER A 72 3.56 7.61 -16.21
CA SER A 72 4.21 8.69 -15.43
C SER A 72 5.18 9.51 -16.29
N LEU A 73 5.30 10.80 -15.98
CA LEU A 73 6.19 11.78 -16.59
C LEU A 73 7.07 12.42 -15.52
N CYS A 74 8.37 12.49 -15.75
CA CYS A 74 9.26 13.35 -14.97
C CYS A 74 9.22 14.77 -15.56
N VAL A 75 8.80 15.78 -14.80
CA VAL A 75 8.66 17.15 -15.30
C VAL A 75 10.04 17.79 -15.45
N GLU A 76 10.38 18.22 -16.68
CA GLU A 76 11.62 18.94 -16.97
C GLU A 76 11.40 20.43 -17.19
N SER A 77 10.25 20.80 -17.77
CA SER A 77 9.86 22.20 -17.94
C SER A 77 8.34 22.34 -18.00
N ILE A 78 7.85 23.55 -17.74
CA ILE A 78 6.42 23.84 -17.66
C ILE A 78 6.11 25.06 -18.51
N THR A 79 5.08 24.95 -19.36
CA THR A 79 4.58 26.08 -20.16
C THR A 79 3.11 26.30 -19.87
N GLU A 80 2.67 27.56 -19.85
CA GLU A 80 1.25 27.90 -19.70
C GLU A 80 0.65 28.35 -21.03
N GLN A 81 -0.49 27.76 -21.42
CA GLN A 81 -1.26 28.17 -22.59
C GLN A 81 -2.73 28.36 -22.19
N GLN A 82 -3.27 29.55 -22.47
CA GLN A 82 -4.67 29.89 -22.16
C GLN A 82 -5.08 29.65 -20.68
N GLY A 83 -4.15 29.82 -19.75
CA GLY A 83 -4.38 29.60 -18.32
C GLY A 83 -4.25 28.15 -17.85
N VAL A 84 -3.87 27.22 -18.73
CA VAL A 84 -3.69 25.79 -18.45
C VAL A 84 -2.20 25.43 -18.54
N LEU A 85 -1.71 24.65 -17.57
CA LEU A 85 -0.32 24.21 -17.53
C LEU A 85 -0.10 22.99 -18.43
N ILE A 86 1.01 22.99 -19.16
CA ILE A 86 1.50 21.88 -19.97
C ILE A 86 2.87 21.50 -19.43
N TYR A 87 2.97 20.28 -18.94
CA TYR A 87 4.20 19.70 -18.39
C TYR A 87 4.95 18.98 -19.51
N HIS A 88 6.22 19.34 -19.72
CA HIS A 88 7.11 18.70 -20.69
C HIS A 88 8.15 17.88 -19.93
N GLY A 89 8.48 16.70 -20.44
CA GLY A 89 9.57 15.91 -19.88
C GLY A 89 9.59 14.49 -20.42
N VAL A 90 10.15 13.56 -19.66
CA VAL A 90 10.42 12.19 -20.14
C VAL A 90 9.48 11.18 -19.49
N ARG A 91 8.84 10.34 -20.31
CA ARG A 91 7.96 9.27 -19.86
C ARG A 91 8.78 8.15 -19.20
N GLU A 92 8.31 7.63 -18.08
CA GLU A 92 9.06 6.67 -17.27
C GLU A 92 9.27 5.31 -17.96
N ASP A 93 8.25 4.84 -18.70
CA ASP A 93 8.17 3.54 -19.36
C ASP A 93 8.90 3.51 -20.71
N THR A 94 8.67 4.49 -21.58
CA THR A 94 9.24 4.54 -22.93
C THR A 94 10.56 5.32 -22.99
N LYS A 95 10.89 6.08 -21.95
CA LYS A 95 12.04 7.01 -21.91
C LYS A 95 12.03 8.04 -23.05
N GLN A 96 10.88 8.31 -23.64
CA GLN A 96 10.72 9.32 -24.70
C GLN A 96 10.24 10.65 -24.13
N ALA A 97 10.69 11.74 -24.76
CA ALA A 97 10.17 13.07 -24.47
C ALA A 97 8.70 13.16 -24.89
N THR A 98 7.84 13.56 -23.96
CA THR A 98 6.41 13.74 -24.19
C THR A 98 5.88 14.90 -23.36
N THR A 99 4.62 15.25 -23.60
CA THR A 99 3.95 16.37 -22.95
C THR A 99 2.67 15.89 -22.29
N LEU A 100 2.39 16.38 -21.08
CA LEU A 100 1.17 16.11 -20.35
C LEU A 100 0.48 17.44 -20.01
N ALA A 101 -0.72 17.66 -20.55
CA ALA A 101 -1.52 18.84 -20.22
C ALA A 101 -2.26 18.65 -18.89
N GLU A 102 -2.51 19.74 -18.15
CA GLU A 102 -3.25 19.78 -16.87
C GLU A 102 -4.56 18.95 -16.90
N PRO A 103 -5.44 19.06 -17.92
CA PRO A 103 -6.69 18.30 -17.98
C PRO A 103 -6.47 16.79 -17.99
N ASN A 104 -5.30 16.35 -18.46
CA ASN A 104 -4.91 14.95 -18.60
C ASN A 104 -4.18 14.38 -17.38
N LEU A 105 -4.12 15.13 -16.29
CA LEU A 105 -3.62 14.61 -15.01
C LEU A 105 -4.58 13.58 -14.42
N ASN A 106 -4.00 12.54 -13.81
CA ASN A 106 -4.75 11.52 -13.10
C ASN A 106 -5.68 12.14 -12.04
N HIS A 107 -6.87 11.58 -11.88
CA HIS A 107 -7.88 12.11 -10.94
C HIS A 107 -7.68 11.63 -9.50
N HIS A 108 -6.96 10.52 -9.31
CA HIS A 108 -6.66 9.91 -8.02
C HIS A 108 -5.32 10.41 -7.49
N ILE A 109 -5.31 11.64 -6.99
CA ILE A 109 -4.09 12.24 -6.45
C ILE A 109 -4.07 12.05 -4.95
N ARG A 110 -3.14 11.21 -4.49
CA ARG A 110 -2.75 11.18 -3.09
C ARG A 110 -1.88 12.41 -2.83
N LEU A 111 -2.42 13.41 -2.13
CA LEU A 111 -1.65 14.56 -1.65
C LEU A 111 -0.64 14.12 -0.58
N ASN A 112 0.45 13.49 -1.00
CA ASN A 112 1.59 13.18 -0.12
C ASN A 112 2.56 14.36 -0.01
N GLN A 113 2.03 15.60 0.02
CA GLN A 113 2.81 16.84 -0.02
C GLN A 113 2.41 17.72 1.16
N PRO A 114 2.86 17.37 2.39
CA PRO A 114 2.46 18.08 3.61
C PRO A 114 2.80 19.58 3.56
N GLU A 115 3.87 19.96 2.87
CA GLU A 115 4.24 21.36 2.61
C GLU A 115 3.20 22.12 1.78
N LYS A 116 2.70 21.54 0.68
CA LYS A 116 1.66 22.18 -0.14
C LYS A 116 0.36 22.29 0.64
N ARG A 117 0.01 21.29 1.45
CA ARG A 117 -1.16 21.36 2.34
C ARG A 117 -1.01 22.49 3.35
N LEU A 118 0.15 22.62 3.97
CA LEU A 118 0.48 23.70 4.91
C LEU A 118 0.38 25.09 4.27
N PHE A 119 0.99 25.29 3.09
CA PHE A 119 0.97 26.57 2.38
C PHE A 119 -0.43 26.98 1.90
N ASN A 120 -1.30 25.99 1.64
CA ASN A 120 -2.69 26.21 1.27
C ASN A 120 -3.64 26.26 2.49
N TYR A 121 -3.11 26.40 3.71
CA TYR A 121 -3.86 26.43 4.96
C TYR A 121 -4.78 25.21 5.18
N GLN A 122 -4.42 24.07 4.61
CA GLN A 122 -5.09 22.79 4.81
C GLN A 122 -4.45 22.06 6.00
N PHE A 123 -5.06 22.21 7.17
CA PHE A 123 -4.57 21.59 8.41
C PHE A 123 -5.39 20.37 8.78
N ASP A 124 -4.70 19.28 9.14
CA ASP A 124 -5.32 18.16 9.84
C ASP A 124 -5.48 18.48 11.32
N HIS A 125 -6.43 17.82 11.98
CA HIS A 125 -6.53 17.89 13.43
C HIS A 125 -5.23 17.37 14.09
N PRO A 126 -4.63 18.08 15.07
CA PRO A 126 -3.33 17.71 15.66
C PRO A 126 -3.23 16.26 16.14
N LYS A 127 -4.32 15.74 16.74
CA LYS A 127 -4.44 14.31 17.14
C LYS A 127 -4.05 13.32 16.03
N TRP A 128 -4.33 13.60 14.76
CA TRP A 128 -3.98 12.71 13.64
C TRP A 128 -2.49 12.73 13.34
N PHE A 129 -1.85 13.89 13.47
CA PHE A 129 -0.41 14.01 13.39
C PHE A 129 0.25 13.23 14.54
N ASP A 130 -0.21 13.43 15.77
CA ASP A 130 0.31 12.73 16.95
C ASP A 130 0.13 11.21 16.84
N LEU A 131 -1.05 10.77 16.38
CA LEU A 131 -1.33 9.36 16.15
C LEU A 131 -0.42 8.78 15.07
N ARG A 132 -0.25 9.47 13.92
CA ARG A 132 0.63 9.02 12.85
C ARG A 132 2.08 8.90 13.33
N HIS A 133 2.58 9.90 14.03
CA HIS A 133 3.94 9.90 14.57
C HIS A 133 4.13 8.79 15.62
N GLY A 134 3.16 8.63 16.53
CA GLY A 134 3.14 7.56 17.53
C GLY A 134 3.14 6.17 16.89
N SER A 135 2.26 5.93 15.91
CA SER A 135 2.18 4.67 15.16
C SER A 135 3.50 4.31 14.49
N LEU A 136 4.13 5.26 13.78
CA LEU A 136 5.42 5.05 13.12
C LEU A 136 6.54 4.75 14.13
N THR A 137 6.53 5.44 15.28
CA THR A 137 7.49 5.20 16.36
C THR A 137 7.33 3.79 16.94
N HIS A 138 6.09 3.37 17.20
CA HIS A 138 5.79 2.03 17.71
C HIS A 138 6.11 0.94 16.70
N GLU A 139 5.80 1.15 15.42
CA GLU A 139 6.12 0.22 14.33
C GLU A 139 7.64 0.02 14.22
N HIS A 140 8.41 1.12 14.24
CA HIS A 140 9.88 1.06 14.23
C HIS A 140 10.45 0.36 15.47
N ALA A 141 9.92 0.65 16.66
CA ALA A 141 10.35 -0.02 17.89
C ALA A 141 10.04 -1.52 17.85
N HIS A 142 8.86 -1.91 17.34
CA HIS A 142 8.47 -3.30 17.18
C HIS A 142 9.35 -4.02 16.15
N ALA A 143 9.63 -3.41 15.00
CA ALA A 143 10.47 -3.96 13.95
C ALA A 143 11.91 -4.23 14.41
N LYS A 144 12.43 -3.41 15.33
CA LYS A 144 13.76 -3.57 15.93
C LYS A 144 13.80 -4.52 17.12
N SER A 145 12.66 -5.02 17.59
CA SER A 145 12.61 -5.87 18.77
C SER A 145 13.29 -7.21 18.51
N ASP A 146 14.17 -7.62 19.43
CA ASP A 146 14.79 -8.94 19.45
C ASP A 146 13.78 -10.10 19.56
N THR A 147 12.56 -9.79 20.00
CA THR A 147 11.48 -10.77 20.21
C THR A 147 10.46 -10.79 19.06
N ILE A 148 10.75 -10.12 17.94
CA ILE A 148 9.86 -10.09 16.78
C ILE A 148 9.51 -11.51 16.31
N GLY A 149 8.21 -11.74 16.10
CA GLY A 149 7.65 -13.04 15.71
C GLY A 149 7.53 -14.08 16.82
N LEU A 150 7.96 -13.80 18.06
CA LEU A 150 7.82 -14.73 19.19
C LEU A 150 6.68 -14.36 20.14
N VAL A 151 6.34 -13.07 20.24
CA VAL A 151 5.36 -12.56 21.24
C VAL A 151 3.92 -12.51 20.71
N GLY A 152 3.73 -12.52 19.38
CA GLY A 152 2.40 -12.42 18.75
C GLY A 152 1.63 -13.74 18.68
N ALA A 153 2.28 -14.87 18.98
CA ALA A 153 1.66 -16.18 18.89
C ALA A 153 0.75 -16.47 20.09
N ARG A 154 -0.44 -17.02 19.85
CA ARG A 154 -1.40 -17.47 20.87
C ARG A 154 -0.98 -18.83 21.44
N ILE A 155 0.15 -18.85 22.11
CA ILE A 155 0.75 -20.04 22.72
C ILE A 155 1.21 -19.72 24.14
N GLU A 156 1.40 -20.77 24.94
CA GLU A 156 2.09 -20.63 26.22
C GLU A 156 3.59 -20.42 25.99
N LEU A 157 4.18 -19.51 26.75
CA LEU A 157 5.59 -19.13 26.61
C LEU A 157 6.48 -20.13 27.36
N ILE A 158 6.72 -21.28 26.75
CA ILE A 158 7.58 -22.32 27.33
C ILE A 158 9.05 -22.03 27.00
N PRO A 159 9.96 -21.92 28.00
CA PRO A 159 11.33 -21.44 27.79
C PRO A 159 12.14 -22.19 26.74
N HIS A 160 12.08 -23.53 26.71
CA HIS A 160 12.86 -24.31 25.74
C HIS A 160 12.37 -24.08 24.30
N GLN A 161 11.06 -24.00 24.09
CA GLN A 161 10.46 -23.74 22.77
C GLN A 161 10.84 -22.35 22.25
N LEU A 162 10.82 -21.35 23.13
CA LEU A 162 11.23 -19.98 22.78
C LEU A 162 12.72 -19.90 22.45
N HIS A 163 13.56 -20.64 23.17
CA HIS A 163 14.99 -20.68 22.91
C HIS A 163 15.27 -21.26 21.51
N ILE A 164 14.68 -22.42 21.19
CA ILE A 164 14.82 -23.07 19.88
C ILE A 164 14.27 -22.16 18.77
N ALA A 165 13.07 -21.62 18.95
CA ALA A 165 12.46 -20.75 17.95
C ALA A 165 13.30 -19.48 17.70
N SER A 166 13.80 -18.83 18.75
CA SER A 166 14.66 -17.65 18.64
C SER A 166 15.99 -17.97 17.97
N GLU A 167 16.64 -19.07 18.34
CA GLU A 167 17.93 -19.44 17.78
C GLU A 167 17.80 -19.83 16.30
N VAL A 168 16.81 -20.65 15.95
CA VAL A 168 16.61 -21.16 14.59
C VAL A 168 15.98 -20.10 13.68
N GLY A 169 14.95 -19.41 14.14
CA GLY A 169 14.22 -18.41 13.36
C GLY A 169 15.04 -17.15 13.05
N ARG A 170 16.15 -16.90 13.77
CA ARG A 170 17.12 -15.84 13.43
C ARG A 170 18.07 -16.20 12.29
N ARG A 171 18.24 -17.49 11.97
CA ARG A 171 19.17 -17.94 10.93
C ARG A 171 18.63 -17.58 9.54
N TYR A 172 19.54 -17.30 8.62
CA TYR A 172 19.22 -17.20 7.20
C TYR A 172 19.05 -18.62 6.63
N ALA A 173 17.90 -18.93 6.05
CA ALA A 173 17.56 -20.24 5.50
C ALA A 173 17.83 -21.42 6.47
N PRO A 174 17.12 -21.50 7.61
CA PRO A 174 17.37 -22.52 8.62
C PRO A 174 17.12 -23.94 8.09
N ARG A 175 18.07 -24.84 8.34
CA ARG A 175 17.94 -26.28 8.10
C ARG A 175 18.16 -27.00 9.42
N VAL A 176 17.08 -27.49 10.03
CA VAL A 176 17.11 -28.08 11.37
C VAL A 176 16.24 -29.34 11.43
N LEU A 177 16.58 -30.24 12.35
CA LEU A 177 15.76 -31.39 12.71
C LEU A 177 15.29 -31.20 14.15
N LEU A 178 13.99 -30.98 14.35
CA LEU A 178 13.37 -30.95 15.68
C LEU A 178 13.08 -32.40 16.10
N ALA A 179 13.86 -32.90 17.07
CA ALA A 179 13.84 -34.30 17.48
C ALA A 179 13.45 -34.49 18.96
N ASP A 180 12.79 -33.50 19.54
CA ASP A 180 12.30 -33.56 20.92
C ASP A 180 11.33 -34.72 21.15
N GLU A 181 11.11 -35.09 22.39
CA GLU A 181 10.13 -36.12 22.76
C GLU A 181 8.72 -35.81 22.23
N VAL A 182 7.92 -36.86 22.08
CA VAL A 182 6.52 -36.72 21.66
C VAL A 182 5.76 -35.90 22.70
N GLY A 183 5.06 -34.85 22.26
CA GLY A 183 4.30 -33.96 23.14
C GLY A 183 5.05 -32.72 23.63
N LEU A 184 6.36 -32.57 23.38
CA LEU A 184 7.14 -31.38 23.79
C LEU A 184 6.91 -30.13 22.95
N GLY A 185 6.04 -30.20 21.93
CA GLY A 185 5.59 -29.04 21.16
C GLY A 185 6.39 -28.72 19.89
N LYS A 186 6.95 -29.75 19.23
CA LYS A 186 7.62 -29.60 17.91
C LYS A 186 6.80 -28.81 16.89
N THR A 187 5.48 -29.02 16.86
CA THR A 187 4.56 -28.25 15.99
C THR A 187 4.54 -26.76 16.33
N ILE A 188 4.59 -26.42 17.62
CA ILE A 188 4.62 -25.04 18.12
C ILE A 188 5.95 -24.38 17.78
N GLU A 189 7.07 -25.07 17.99
CA GLU A 189 8.41 -24.60 17.62
C GLU A 189 8.50 -24.31 16.12
N ALA A 190 8.03 -25.25 15.28
CA ALA A 190 7.95 -25.06 13.84
C ALA A 190 7.07 -23.86 13.47
N ALA A 191 5.90 -23.72 14.10
CA ALA A 191 4.99 -22.59 13.88
C ALA A 191 5.67 -21.25 14.20
N LEU A 192 6.39 -21.17 15.33
CA LEU A 192 7.11 -19.96 15.74
C LEU A 192 8.25 -19.62 14.78
N ILE A 193 9.00 -20.61 14.31
CA ILE A 193 10.06 -20.41 13.32
C ILE A 193 9.48 -19.85 12.02
N ILE A 194 8.40 -20.47 11.52
CA ILE A 194 7.71 -20.02 10.29
C ILE A 194 7.19 -18.59 10.47
N HIS A 195 6.50 -18.32 11.57
CA HIS A 195 5.94 -17.01 11.88
C HIS A 195 7.01 -15.92 11.96
N GLN A 196 8.15 -16.21 12.60
CA GLN A 196 9.28 -15.29 12.66
C GLN A 196 9.92 -15.05 11.28
N GLN A 197 10.08 -16.08 10.45
CA GLN A 197 10.64 -15.94 9.10
C GLN A 197 9.73 -15.10 8.19
N ILE A 198 8.40 -15.25 8.30
CA ILE A 198 7.43 -14.43 7.56
C ILE A 198 7.44 -12.98 8.03
N LEU A 199 7.36 -12.75 9.35
CA LEU A 199 7.31 -11.38 9.89
C LEU A 199 8.60 -10.59 9.67
N THR A 200 9.75 -11.27 9.58
CA THR A 200 11.03 -10.63 9.25
C THR A 200 11.27 -10.50 7.75
N GLY A 201 10.30 -10.92 6.91
CA GLY A 201 10.39 -10.85 5.45
C GLY A 201 11.43 -11.79 4.83
N ARG A 202 11.94 -12.76 5.61
CA ARG A 202 12.94 -13.74 5.15
C ARG A 202 12.32 -14.89 4.36
N ALA A 203 11.05 -15.18 4.61
CA ALA A 203 10.27 -16.12 3.83
C ALA A 203 8.94 -15.49 3.42
N SER A 204 8.59 -15.57 2.15
CA SER A 204 7.26 -15.25 1.64
C SER A 204 6.45 -16.51 1.34
N ARG A 205 7.14 -17.62 1.02
CA ARG A 205 6.55 -18.90 0.62
C ARG A 205 6.89 -19.99 1.63
N VAL A 206 5.89 -20.77 2.03
CA VAL A 206 6.03 -21.87 2.99
C VAL A 206 5.24 -23.07 2.52
N LEU A 207 5.92 -24.22 2.48
CA LEU A 207 5.32 -25.52 2.21
C LEU A 207 5.45 -26.38 3.46
N ILE A 208 4.32 -26.93 3.93
CA ILE A 208 4.27 -27.91 5.00
C ILE A 208 3.76 -29.22 4.40
N VAL A 209 4.57 -30.27 4.53
CA VAL A 209 4.22 -31.63 4.10
C VAL A 209 4.01 -32.47 5.35
N VAL A 210 2.80 -32.99 5.52
CA VAL A 210 2.41 -33.79 6.69
C VAL A 210 1.52 -34.94 6.24
N PRO A 211 1.50 -36.09 6.92
CA PRO A 211 0.54 -37.15 6.60
C PRO A 211 -0.91 -36.62 6.59
N ASP A 212 -1.75 -37.17 5.71
CA ASP A 212 -3.17 -36.81 5.56
C ASP A 212 -3.93 -36.67 6.88
N THR A 213 -3.64 -37.56 7.84
CA THR A 213 -4.28 -37.60 9.15
C THR A 213 -3.98 -36.37 10.03
N LEU A 214 -2.90 -35.65 9.74
CA LEU A 214 -2.45 -34.46 10.48
C LEU A 214 -2.74 -33.15 9.75
N LEU A 215 -3.20 -33.17 8.49
CA LEU A 215 -3.46 -31.97 7.70
C LEU A 215 -4.35 -30.96 8.42
N HIS A 216 -5.54 -31.39 8.85
CA HIS A 216 -6.47 -30.49 9.52
C HIS A 216 -5.94 -29.98 10.86
N GLN A 217 -5.17 -30.78 11.59
CA GLN A 217 -4.53 -30.34 12.82
C GLN A 217 -3.56 -29.19 12.53
N TRP A 218 -2.66 -29.38 11.56
CA TRP A 218 -1.69 -28.34 11.18
C TRP A 218 -2.36 -27.08 10.67
N LEU A 219 -3.38 -27.21 9.81
CA LEU A 219 -4.16 -26.07 9.32
C LEU A 219 -4.73 -25.24 10.48
N VAL A 220 -5.39 -25.90 11.43
CA VAL A 220 -6.03 -25.24 12.57
C VAL A 220 -4.97 -24.63 13.49
N GLU A 221 -3.86 -25.32 13.74
CA GLU A 221 -2.79 -24.81 14.59
C GLU A 221 -2.10 -23.59 13.98
N MET A 222 -1.77 -23.60 12.68
CA MET A 222 -1.18 -22.45 11.99
C MET A 222 -2.12 -21.23 12.03
N LEU A 223 -3.42 -21.44 11.75
CA LEU A 223 -4.38 -20.34 11.75
C LEU A 223 -4.64 -19.80 13.16
N ARG A 224 -4.85 -20.67 14.15
CA ARG A 224 -5.25 -20.23 15.50
C ARG A 224 -4.10 -19.73 16.35
N ARG A 225 -2.91 -20.34 16.22
CA ARG A 225 -1.75 -20.02 17.07
C ARG A 225 -0.93 -18.87 16.50
N VAL A 226 -0.65 -18.88 15.20
CA VAL A 226 0.25 -17.89 14.57
C VAL A 226 -0.43 -17.04 13.49
N ASN A 227 -1.75 -17.16 13.33
CA ASN A 227 -2.55 -16.38 12.39
C ASN A 227 -2.09 -16.52 10.92
N LEU A 228 -1.63 -17.72 10.54
CA LEU A 228 -1.22 -18.05 9.17
C LEU A 228 -2.28 -18.93 8.51
N ALA A 229 -2.89 -18.45 7.44
CA ALA A 229 -3.88 -19.17 6.66
C ALA A 229 -3.19 -19.97 5.55
N PHE A 230 -3.09 -21.29 5.73
CA PHE A 230 -2.56 -22.20 4.71
C PHE A 230 -3.68 -22.68 3.79
N ALA A 231 -3.37 -22.83 2.50
CA ALA A 231 -4.22 -23.50 1.53
C ALA A 231 -3.90 -25.01 1.51
N ILE A 232 -4.93 -25.85 1.60
CA ILE A 232 -4.75 -27.30 1.44
C ILE A 232 -4.67 -27.61 -0.05
N TYR A 233 -3.66 -28.38 -0.44
CA TYR A 233 -3.48 -28.88 -1.79
C TYR A 233 -3.66 -30.40 -1.80
N ASP A 234 -4.69 -30.84 -2.53
CA ASP A 234 -4.95 -32.24 -2.85
C ASP A 234 -4.77 -32.47 -4.36
N GLU A 235 -4.81 -33.74 -4.78
CA GLU A 235 -4.65 -34.11 -6.20
C GLU A 235 -5.69 -33.42 -7.08
N SER A 236 -6.94 -33.28 -6.60
CA SER A 236 -8.03 -32.68 -7.37
C SER A 236 -7.81 -31.19 -7.64
N ARG A 237 -7.30 -30.44 -6.65
CA ARG A 237 -6.97 -29.02 -6.75
C ARG A 237 -5.74 -28.80 -7.63
N CYS A 238 -4.73 -29.66 -7.53
CA CYS A 238 -3.54 -29.57 -8.39
C CYS A 238 -3.93 -29.70 -9.87
N VAL A 239 -4.72 -30.72 -10.23
CA VAL A 239 -5.18 -30.94 -11.61
C VAL A 239 -6.01 -29.76 -12.13
N ALA A 240 -6.88 -29.19 -11.29
CA ALA A 240 -7.69 -28.03 -11.69
C ALA A 240 -6.85 -26.76 -11.95
N LEU A 241 -5.69 -26.63 -11.31
CA LEU A 241 -4.81 -25.45 -11.43
C LEU A 241 -3.73 -25.61 -12.49
N GLU A 242 -3.45 -26.84 -12.94
CA GLU A 242 -2.56 -27.11 -14.09
C GLU A 242 -3.10 -26.50 -15.40
N ASP A 243 -4.42 -26.38 -15.54
CA ASP A 243 -5.06 -25.74 -16.69
C ASP A 243 -4.90 -24.21 -16.70
N GLU A 244 -4.63 -23.59 -15.55
CA GLU A 244 -4.52 -22.13 -15.37
C GLU A 244 -3.08 -21.62 -15.28
N SER A 245 -2.11 -22.46 -14.91
CA SER A 245 -0.72 -22.05 -14.67
C SER A 245 0.30 -23.19 -14.88
N ASP A 246 1.52 -22.85 -15.29
CA ASP A 246 2.62 -23.82 -15.48
C ASP A 246 3.02 -24.54 -14.18
N ASN A 247 2.78 -23.92 -13.02
CA ASN A 247 3.05 -24.50 -11.70
C ASN A 247 1.87 -24.26 -10.76
N PRO A 248 1.11 -25.31 -10.38
CA PRO A 248 -0.10 -25.17 -9.57
C PRO A 248 0.16 -24.55 -8.20
N PHE A 249 1.39 -24.62 -7.69
CA PHE A 249 1.79 -24.06 -6.39
C PHE A 249 2.07 -22.54 -6.42
N ASP A 250 2.05 -21.88 -7.57
CA ASP A 250 2.35 -20.43 -7.64
C ASP A 250 1.17 -19.54 -7.24
N ASN A 251 -0.05 -20.09 -7.25
CA ASN A 251 -1.27 -19.37 -6.88
C ASN A 251 -1.33 -19.00 -5.38
N ASP A 252 -0.78 -19.85 -4.51
CA ASP A 252 -0.77 -19.64 -3.06
C ASP A 252 0.66 -19.55 -2.52
N GLN A 253 0.85 -18.74 -1.46
CA GLN A 253 2.16 -18.59 -0.83
C GLN A 253 2.37 -19.55 0.35
N LEU A 254 1.29 -19.95 1.03
CA LEU A 254 1.30 -20.83 2.20
C LEU A 254 0.53 -22.10 1.87
N ILE A 255 1.25 -23.20 1.65
CA ILE A 255 0.70 -24.46 1.15
C ILE A 255 0.90 -25.58 2.16
N LEU A 256 -0.15 -26.38 2.34
CA LEU A 256 -0.18 -27.56 3.19
C LEU A 256 -0.65 -28.76 2.35
N CYS A 257 0.14 -29.83 2.28
CA CYS A 257 -0.21 -31.03 1.51
C CYS A 257 0.12 -32.33 2.25
N GLY A 258 -0.64 -33.37 1.85
CA GLY A 258 -0.72 -34.71 2.40
C GLY A 258 0.26 -35.71 1.80
#